data_AF-A0A0K1ENR4-F1
#
_entry.id   AF-A0A0K1ENR4-F1
#
_cell.length_a   1.000
_cell.length_b   1.000
_cell.length_c   1.000
_cell.angle_alpha   90.00
_cell.angle_beta   90.00
_cell.angle_gamma   90.00
#
_symmetry.space_group_name_H-M   'P 1'
#
loop_
_entity.id
_entity.type
_entity.pdbx_description
1 polymer ?
#
loop_
_entity_poly.entity_id
_entity_poly.type
_entity_poly.pdbx_seq_one_letter_code
_entity_poly.pdbx_strand_id
1 'polypeptide(L)'
;MVGEAGVSGASGRVLPERVHVPSGRVLCLSDAAARVAAREVVGEALGEARRVEGEGALAAREGAPWLRDLRVLEGAGVVTEGGEAVAIGALSLRDAHVLRALLAWASVVPEEEGEFSCENCGEVFRAAPSALLEVGPFTDGELHDPDLDRSFDAGAWHAVPAFRAGGTLCRRVRLAERTVDEAMPLLLAAGGRSLRMTPAVAAAMGVVALGSERRASVIAEALSEAPEAAWSAVVDVYHEARYPARLWAVHRCAGCGARNDLDVPLERELSRGEVRAGGRRRGGERAAFPDLDAFEREVREAAERVYRVRGVRNIDLFVDAGVPLCDDGGEPLLGCYTPGGMDPVLMIERPPEVRIFYRSFEAEHRADPGFDVLAEIKETLDHEVTHHLHYLSGDDPLDDEERGEIEKERVRRVGVAESARRARQGLRAEVVGFLRVAWPLLLVAALGAWMGWCQGP
;
A
#
# COMPACT_ATOMS: atom_id res chain seq x y z
N MET A 1 -13.38 14.76 -17.68
CA MET A 1 -12.06 15.05 -18.29
C MET A 1 -11.01 14.68 -17.26
N VAL A 2 -10.69 13.39 -17.19
CA VAL A 2 -9.58 12.88 -16.37
C VAL A 2 -8.33 13.16 -17.18
N GLY A 3 -7.46 14.03 -16.67
CA GLY A 3 -6.22 14.37 -17.34
C GLY A 3 -5.39 13.11 -17.54
N GLU A 4 -5.04 12.81 -18.77
CA GLU A 4 -3.93 11.91 -19.07
C GLU A 4 -2.73 12.44 -18.30
N ALA A 5 -2.38 11.76 -17.20
CA ALA A 5 -1.09 11.89 -16.56
C ALA A 5 -0.07 11.33 -17.56
N GLY A 6 0.26 12.14 -18.57
CA GLY A 6 1.33 11.88 -19.49
C GLY A 6 2.56 11.53 -18.66
N VAL A 7 3.24 10.47 -19.09
CA VAL A 7 4.56 10.04 -18.63
C VAL A 7 5.51 11.22 -18.83
N SER A 8 5.49 12.15 -17.86
CA SER A 8 6.41 13.25 -17.72
C SER A 8 7.75 12.59 -17.49
N GLY A 9 8.62 12.65 -18.50
CA GLY A 9 9.95 12.06 -18.46
C GLY A 9 10.57 12.41 -17.11
N ALA A 10 10.91 11.38 -16.34
CA ALA A 10 11.34 11.49 -14.95
C ALA A 10 12.43 12.56 -14.83
N SER A 11 12.04 13.77 -14.44
CA SER A 11 12.95 14.72 -13.82
C SER A 11 13.43 14.00 -12.57
N GLY A 12 14.64 13.44 -12.65
CA GLY A 12 15.16 12.48 -11.68
C GLY A 12 14.96 13.01 -10.28
N ARG A 13 14.10 12.34 -9.51
CA ARG A 13 13.90 12.66 -8.10
C ARG A 13 15.25 12.59 -7.41
N VAL A 14 15.52 13.56 -6.55
CA VAL A 14 16.76 13.63 -5.79
C VAL A 14 16.54 12.92 -4.47
N LEU A 15 17.50 12.11 -4.04
CA LEU A 15 17.45 11.51 -2.70
C LEU A 15 17.25 12.58 -1.62
N PRO A 16 16.40 12.33 -0.60
CA PRO A 16 16.29 13.24 0.53
C PRO A 16 17.61 13.30 1.29
N GLU A 17 18.12 14.50 1.52
CA GLU A 17 19.41 14.71 2.21
C GLU A 17 19.40 14.16 3.64
N ARG A 18 18.24 14.19 4.31
CA ARG A 18 18.04 13.73 5.68
C ARG A 18 16.87 12.76 5.74
N VAL A 19 17.08 11.64 6.42
CA VAL A 19 16.12 10.53 6.52
C VAL A 19 16.05 10.07 7.97
N HIS A 20 14.84 10.01 8.49
CA HIS A 20 14.50 9.37 9.74
C HIS A 20 14.17 7.91 9.46
N VAL A 21 14.81 6.99 10.17
CA VAL A 21 14.59 5.55 10.00
C VAL A 21 13.89 4.95 11.23
N PRO A 22 13.23 3.79 11.10
CA PRO A 22 12.41 3.21 12.16
C PRO A 22 13.11 2.94 13.49
N SER A 23 14.43 2.75 13.51
CA SER A 23 15.21 2.64 14.76
C SER A 23 15.33 3.96 15.55
N GLY A 24 14.77 5.06 15.05
CA GLY A 24 14.86 6.40 15.64
C GLY A 24 16.14 7.15 15.25
N ARG A 25 17.00 6.54 14.43
CA ARG A 25 18.21 7.18 13.90
C ARG A 25 17.87 8.20 12.82
N VAL A 26 18.76 9.17 12.66
CA VAL A 26 18.69 10.19 11.61
C VAL A 26 19.93 10.06 10.75
N LEU A 27 19.73 9.63 9.51
CA LEU A 27 20.78 9.40 8.53
C LEU A 27 20.77 10.51 7.49
N CYS A 28 21.93 10.84 6.96
CA CYS A 28 22.07 11.72 5.82
C CYS A 28 22.44 10.93 4.57
N LEU A 29 21.76 11.22 3.46
CA LEU A 29 22.01 10.59 2.15
C LEU A 29 22.56 11.61 1.15
N SER A 30 23.62 11.23 0.43
CA SER A 30 24.16 12.03 -0.66
C SER A 30 23.72 11.47 -2.02
N ASP A 31 22.82 12.19 -2.71
CA ASP A 31 22.37 11.83 -4.07
C ASP A 31 23.54 11.67 -5.04
N ALA A 32 24.47 12.62 -5.02
CA ALA A 32 25.65 12.60 -5.88
C ALA A 32 26.55 11.39 -5.61
N ALA A 33 26.85 11.09 -4.34
CA ALA A 33 27.66 9.94 -3.98
C ALA A 33 26.94 8.63 -4.34
N ALA A 34 25.63 8.53 -4.07
CA ALA A 34 24.85 7.35 -4.37
C ALA A 34 24.82 7.05 -5.88
N ARG A 35 24.68 8.08 -6.73
CA ARG A 35 24.75 7.92 -8.19
C ARG A 35 26.15 7.60 -8.71
N VAL A 36 27.21 8.02 -8.02
CA VAL A 36 28.58 7.57 -8.34
C VAL A 36 28.72 6.09 -8.01
N ALA A 37 28.38 5.69 -6.77
CA ALA A 37 28.43 4.30 -6.32
C ALA A 37 27.57 3.37 -7.19
N ALA A 38 26.35 3.78 -7.55
CA ALA A 38 25.48 3.01 -8.44
C ALA A 38 26.11 2.76 -9.82
N ARG A 39 26.78 3.77 -10.41
CA ARG A 39 27.48 3.61 -11.69
C ARG A 39 28.68 2.68 -11.57
N GLU A 40 29.41 2.72 -10.47
CA GLU A 40 30.52 1.82 -10.18
C GLU A 40 30.04 0.38 -10.03
N VAL A 41 29.03 0.13 -9.18
CA VAL A 41 28.45 -1.20 -8.97
C VAL A 41 27.89 -1.80 -10.27
N VAL A 42 27.17 -1.01 -11.06
CA VAL A 42 26.65 -1.45 -12.37
C VAL A 42 27.80 -1.69 -13.36
N GLY A 43 28.82 -0.82 -13.37
CA GLY A 43 30.01 -0.96 -14.22
C GLY A 43 30.80 -2.23 -13.93
N GLU A 44 30.97 -2.57 -12.65
CA GLU A 44 31.61 -3.82 -12.19
C GLU A 44 30.82 -5.04 -12.64
N ALA A 45 29.50 -5.05 -12.43
CA ALA A 45 28.62 -6.15 -12.84
C ALA A 45 28.69 -6.38 -14.36
N LEU A 46 28.66 -5.30 -15.16
CA LEU A 46 28.81 -5.38 -16.62
C LEU A 46 30.20 -5.85 -17.04
N GLY A 47 31.25 -5.47 -16.30
CA GLY A 47 32.62 -5.89 -16.54
C GLY A 47 32.84 -7.39 -16.28
N GLU A 48 32.32 -7.90 -15.17
CA GLU A 48 32.36 -9.32 -14.80
C GLU A 48 31.57 -10.17 -15.79
N ALA A 49 30.38 -9.72 -16.17
CA ALA A 49 29.55 -10.36 -17.17
C ALA A 49 30.19 -10.49 -18.57
N ARG A 50 31.12 -9.58 -18.93
CA ARG A 50 31.88 -9.66 -20.19
C ARG A 50 33.04 -10.66 -20.12
N ARG A 51 33.53 -10.99 -18.93
CA ARG A 51 34.64 -11.94 -18.73
C ARG A 51 34.17 -13.39 -18.70
N VAL A 52 32.91 -13.62 -18.34
CA VAL A 52 32.28 -14.95 -18.32
C VAL A 52 31.57 -15.16 -19.66
N GLU A 53 32.16 -15.92 -20.57
CA GLU A 53 31.49 -16.36 -21.80
C GLU A 53 30.66 -17.65 -21.51
N GLY A 54 29.35 -17.63 -21.82
CA GLY A 54 28.48 -18.82 -21.75
C GLY A 54 27.11 -18.59 -21.10
N GLU A 55 26.25 -19.61 -21.08
CA GLU A 55 24.88 -19.57 -20.50
C GLU A 55 24.85 -19.26 -18.99
N GLY A 56 25.99 -19.35 -18.29
CA GLY A 56 26.16 -18.87 -16.91
C GLY A 56 26.29 -17.35 -16.78
N ALA A 57 26.53 -16.62 -17.87
CA ALA A 57 26.72 -15.17 -17.87
C ALA A 57 25.41 -14.39 -17.64
N LEU A 58 24.24 -14.96 -17.98
CA LEU A 58 22.96 -14.29 -17.75
C LEU A 58 22.55 -14.34 -16.26
N ALA A 59 22.78 -15.47 -15.59
CA ALA A 59 22.50 -15.61 -14.15
C ALA A 59 23.53 -14.89 -13.26
N ALA A 60 24.76 -14.68 -13.75
CA ALA A 60 25.76 -13.84 -13.09
C ALA A 60 25.54 -12.32 -13.35
N ARG A 61 24.79 -11.96 -14.40
CA ARG A 61 24.53 -10.56 -14.80
C ARG A 61 23.56 -9.81 -13.89
N GLU A 62 22.66 -10.53 -13.24
CA GLU A 62 21.56 -9.96 -12.45
C GLU A 62 21.66 -10.44 -11.00
N GLY A 63 22.84 -10.26 -10.38
CA GLY A 63 22.95 -10.44 -8.94
C GLY A 63 21.78 -9.75 -8.24
N ALA A 64 21.20 -10.43 -7.24
CA ALA A 64 19.91 -10.03 -6.67
C ALA A 64 19.84 -8.52 -6.39
N PRO A 65 18.79 -7.80 -6.85
CA PRO A 65 18.71 -6.35 -6.74
C PRO A 65 18.98 -5.81 -5.34
N TRP A 66 18.56 -6.51 -4.29
CA TRP A 66 18.89 -6.11 -2.91
C TRP A 66 20.39 -6.10 -2.59
N LEU A 67 21.17 -7.06 -3.08
CA LEU A 67 22.62 -7.09 -2.86
C LEU A 67 23.30 -5.93 -3.59
N ARG A 68 22.85 -5.64 -4.81
CA ARG A 68 23.30 -4.46 -5.57
C ARG A 68 23.00 -3.19 -4.79
N ASP A 69 21.77 -3.01 -4.30
CA ASP A 69 21.36 -1.79 -3.60
C ASP A 69 22.17 -1.60 -2.30
N LEU A 70 22.43 -2.68 -1.55
CA LEU A 70 23.27 -2.63 -0.36
C LEU A 70 24.71 -2.19 -0.67
N ARG A 71 25.31 -2.69 -1.76
CA ARG A 71 26.64 -2.23 -2.21
C ARG A 71 26.65 -0.75 -2.59
N VAL A 72 25.55 -0.24 -3.16
CA VAL A 72 25.41 1.20 -3.42
C VAL A 72 25.39 1.98 -2.12
N LEU A 73 24.66 1.52 -1.09
CA LEU A 73 24.63 2.16 0.23
C LEU A 73 25.99 2.12 0.94
N GLU A 74 26.81 1.09 0.70
CA GLU A 74 28.18 0.96 1.22
C GLU A 74 29.18 1.94 0.56
N GLY A 75 28.78 2.59 -0.54
CA GLY A 75 29.61 3.57 -1.24
C GLY A 75 30.07 4.70 -0.32
N ALA A 76 31.31 5.16 -0.55
CA ALA A 76 31.92 6.20 0.28
C ALA A 76 31.06 7.49 0.27
N GLY A 77 30.62 7.92 1.46
CA GLY A 77 29.84 9.14 1.64
C GLY A 77 28.37 9.03 1.20
N VAL A 78 27.88 7.83 0.88
CA VAL A 78 26.47 7.63 0.50
C VAL A 78 25.56 7.77 1.72
N VAL A 79 25.86 7.07 2.80
CA VAL A 79 25.12 7.12 4.07
C VAL A 79 26.03 7.61 5.19
N THR A 80 25.61 8.67 5.88
CA THR A 80 26.33 9.21 7.03
C THR A 80 25.41 9.47 8.21
N GLU A 81 25.96 9.50 9.42
CA GLU A 81 25.27 9.89 10.65
C GLU A 81 26.21 10.82 11.42
N GLY A 82 25.75 12.04 11.74
CA GLY A 82 26.62 13.05 12.36
C GLY A 82 27.85 13.43 11.50
N GLY A 83 27.82 13.17 10.19
CA GLY A 83 28.93 13.39 9.25
C GLY A 83 29.92 12.22 9.15
N GLU A 84 29.76 11.16 9.94
CA GLU A 84 30.59 9.96 9.85
C GLU A 84 29.93 8.90 8.97
N ALA A 85 30.74 8.11 8.26
CA ALA A 85 30.25 7.01 7.45
C ALA A 85 29.59 5.93 8.30
N VAL A 86 28.42 5.46 7.89
CA VAL A 86 27.69 4.40 8.59
C VAL A 86 28.06 3.04 8.02
N ALA A 87 28.41 2.09 8.89
CA ALA A 87 28.59 0.70 8.49
C ALA A 87 27.23 0.06 8.18
N ILE A 88 26.92 -0.11 6.90
CA ILE A 88 25.64 -0.66 6.44
C ILE A 88 25.37 -2.05 7.02
N GLY A 89 26.39 -2.90 7.13
CA GLY A 89 26.34 -4.22 7.77
C GLY A 89 25.77 -4.22 9.20
N ALA A 90 25.97 -3.13 9.95
CA ALA A 90 25.51 -2.97 11.33
C ALA A 90 24.10 -2.36 11.44
N LEU A 91 23.50 -1.89 10.34
CA LEU A 91 22.13 -1.40 10.35
C LEU A 91 21.15 -2.55 10.58
N SER A 92 20.05 -2.26 11.27
CA SER A 92 18.92 -3.17 11.29
C SER A 92 18.43 -3.37 9.86
N LEU A 93 17.96 -4.59 9.53
CA LEU A 93 17.36 -4.83 8.21
C LEU A 93 16.22 -3.85 7.92
N ARG A 94 15.43 -3.52 8.95
CA ARG A 94 14.30 -2.58 8.85
C ARG A 94 14.74 -1.21 8.34
N ASP A 95 15.82 -0.66 8.88
CA ASP A 95 16.36 0.61 8.41
C ASP A 95 16.97 0.48 7.01
N ALA A 96 17.71 -0.61 6.76
CA ALA A 96 18.33 -0.84 5.46
C ALA A 96 17.31 -0.95 4.32
N HIS A 97 16.15 -1.60 4.54
CA HIS A 97 15.09 -1.67 3.54
C HIS A 97 14.44 -0.31 3.24
N VAL A 98 14.33 0.58 4.23
CA VAL A 98 13.89 1.97 4.00
C VAL A 98 14.89 2.69 3.07
N LEU A 99 16.18 2.57 3.35
CA LEU A 99 17.21 3.19 2.50
C LEU A 99 17.20 2.64 1.07
N ARG A 100 17.03 1.32 0.91
CA ARG A 100 16.88 0.69 -0.40
C ARG A 100 15.66 1.20 -1.17
N ALA A 101 14.51 1.32 -0.50
CA ALA A 101 13.31 1.89 -1.10
C ALA A 101 13.52 3.33 -1.58
N LEU A 102 14.26 4.14 -0.81
CA LEU A 102 14.60 5.51 -1.21
C LEU A 102 15.55 5.56 -2.42
N LEU A 103 16.51 4.64 -2.53
CA LEU A 103 17.36 4.53 -3.73
C LEU A 103 16.52 4.27 -4.99
N ALA A 104 15.54 3.37 -4.92
CA ALA A 104 14.65 3.06 -6.03
C ALA A 104 13.68 4.22 -6.32
N TRP A 105 13.11 4.83 -5.28
CA TRP A 105 12.24 6.01 -5.39
C TRP A 105 12.92 7.20 -6.09
N ALA A 106 14.22 7.43 -5.81
CA ALA A 106 15.04 8.47 -6.44
C ALA A 106 15.65 8.04 -7.80
N SER A 107 15.33 6.83 -8.26
CA SER A 107 15.89 6.22 -9.47
C SER A 107 17.42 6.22 -9.48
N VAL A 108 18.05 6.05 -8.31
CA VAL A 108 19.50 5.83 -8.17
C VAL A 108 19.84 4.40 -8.56
N VAL A 109 18.99 3.46 -8.17
CA VAL A 109 18.99 2.07 -8.63
C VAL A 109 17.73 1.80 -9.45
N PRO A 110 17.78 0.92 -10.46
CA PRO A 110 16.59 0.58 -11.23
C PRO A 110 15.68 -0.35 -10.42
N GLU A 111 14.38 -0.09 -10.52
CA GLU A 111 13.30 -1.00 -10.14
C GLU A 111 12.47 -1.25 -11.40
N GLU A 112 12.22 -2.52 -11.72
CA GLU A 112 11.39 -2.87 -12.87
C GLU A 112 9.91 -2.64 -12.58
N GLU A 113 9.13 -2.35 -13.61
CA GLU A 113 7.69 -2.32 -13.48
C GLU A 113 7.14 -3.74 -13.28
N GLY A 114 6.45 -3.96 -12.17
CA GLY A 114 5.66 -5.15 -11.95
C GLY A 114 4.32 -5.06 -12.67
N GLU A 115 3.78 -6.21 -13.07
CA GLU A 115 2.40 -6.34 -13.53
C GLU A 115 1.51 -6.77 -12.36
N PHE A 116 0.43 -6.02 -12.15
CA PHE A 116 -0.52 -6.21 -11.06
C PHE A 116 -1.95 -6.23 -11.60
N SER A 117 -2.89 -6.77 -10.84
CA SER A 117 -4.32 -6.67 -11.14
C SER A 117 -5.04 -5.97 -10.00
N CYS A 118 -5.98 -5.08 -10.34
CA CYS A 118 -6.79 -4.41 -9.34
C CYS A 118 -7.66 -5.42 -8.57
N GLU A 119 -7.63 -5.36 -7.23
CA GLU A 119 -8.36 -6.32 -6.39
C GLU A 119 -9.89 -6.15 -6.52
N ASN A 120 -10.35 -4.96 -6.87
CA ASN A 120 -11.77 -4.66 -7.05
C ASN A 120 -12.31 -5.09 -8.44
N CYS A 121 -11.77 -4.52 -9.52
CA CYS A 121 -12.27 -4.72 -10.88
C CYS A 121 -11.50 -5.77 -11.71
N GLY A 122 -10.32 -6.21 -11.27
CA GLY A 122 -9.45 -7.14 -12.00
C GLY A 122 -8.67 -6.52 -13.17
N GLU A 123 -8.77 -5.21 -13.39
CA GLU A 123 -8.00 -4.53 -14.44
C GLU A 123 -6.50 -4.64 -14.18
N VAL A 124 -5.75 -5.00 -15.22
CA VAL A 124 -4.30 -5.15 -15.15
C VAL A 124 -3.63 -3.79 -15.31
N PHE A 125 -2.64 -3.50 -14.46
CA PHE A 125 -1.82 -2.30 -14.53
C PHE A 125 -0.35 -2.63 -14.30
N ARG A 126 0.52 -1.70 -14.69
CA ARG A 126 1.96 -1.77 -14.47
C ARG A 126 2.42 -0.62 -13.60
N ALA A 127 3.30 -0.90 -12.66
CA ALA A 127 3.86 0.11 -11.78
C ALA A 127 5.25 -0.31 -11.27
N ALA A 128 6.12 0.67 -11.05
CA ALA A 128 7.29 0.54 -10.19
C ALA A 128 6.88 1.06 -8.79
N PRO A 129 6.58 0.19 -7.81
CA PRO A 129 6.03 0.58 -6.51
C PRO A 129 6.84 1.63 -5.77
N SER A 130 8.18 1.54 -5.80
CA SER A 130 9.05 2.53 -5.14
C SER A 130 8.88 3.92 -5.74
N ALA A 131 8.52 4.03 -7.02
CA ALA A 131 8.21 5.32 -7.64
C ALA A 131 6.87 5.93 -7.15
N LEU A 132 6.02 5.16 -6.47
CA LEU A 132 4.76 5.62 -5.89
C LEU A 132 4.84 5.77 -4.36
N LEU A 133 6.00 5.48 -3.75
CA LEU A 133 6.20 5.58 -2.30
C LEU A 133 6.04 7.01 -1.79
N GLU A 134 5.27 7.15 -0.71
CA GLU A 134 5.17 8.39 0.05
C GLU A 134 6.34 8.52 1.03
N VAL A 135 7.29 9.39 0.71
CA VAL A 135 8.54 9.54 1.49
C VAL A 135 8.46 10.57 2.62
N GLY A 136 7.40 11.38 2.64
CA GLY A 136 7.18 12.46 3.61
C GLY A 136 7.48 12.08 5.06
N PRO A 137 6.92 10.97 5.59
CA PRO A 137 7.15 10.58 6.99
C PRO A 137 8.62 10.33 7.32
N PHE A 138 9.38 9.73 6.39
CA PHE A 138 10.81 9.49 6.56
C PHE A 138 11.62 10.79 6.45
N THR A 139 11.20 11.74 5.62
CA THR A 139 11.94 12.99 5.43
C THR A 139 11.67 14.03 6.52
N ASP A 140 10.45 14.07 7.05
CA ASP A 140 10.02 15.06 8.04
C ASP A 140 10.12 14.53 9.49
N GLY A 141 10.46 13.24 9.66
CA GLY A 141 10.59 12.62 10.98
C GLY A 141 9.25 12.30 11.65
N GLU A 142 8.21 12.07 10.86
CA GLU A 142 6.85 11.80 11.32
C GLU A 142 6.60 10.29 11.49
N LEU A 143 7.53 9.60 12.15
CA LEU A 143 7.46 8.16 12.42
C LEU A 143 6.93 7.87 13.83
N HIS A 144 5.71 8.33 14.12
CA HIS A 144 5.06 8.22 15.43
C HIS A 144 3.59 7.76 15.38
N ASP A 145 3.14 7.24 14.24
CA ASP A 145 1.80 6.67 14.12
C ASP A 145 1.71 5.34 14.90
N PRO A 146 0.69 5.16 15.75
CA PRO A 146 0.60 3.99 16.64
C PRO A 146 0.44 2.66 15.91
N ASP A 147 0.01 2.68 14.63
CA ASP A 147 -0.17 1.48 13.82
C ASP A 147 0.92 1.34 12.78
N LEU A 148 1.19 2.38 11.98
CA LEU A 148 2.12 2.34 10.86
C LEU A 148 3.60 2.32 11.31
N ASP A 149 3.91 2.93 12.45
CA ASP A 149 5.28 3.00 12.99
C ASP A 149 5.53 2.02 14.13
N ARG A 150 4.49 1.27 14.53
CA ARG A 150 4.58 0.25 15.58
C ARG A 150 5.74 -0.69 15.29
N SER A 151 6.61 -0.85 16.27
CA SER A 151 7.70 -1.81 16.16
C SER A 151 7.13 -3.22 16.25
N PHE A 152 7.59 -4.09 15.34
CA PHE A 152 7.23 -5.49 15.36
C PHE A 152 7.84 -6.18 16.60
N ASP A 153 7.02 -6.86 17.40
CA ASP A 153 7.52 -7.63 18.54
C ASP A 153 8.14 -8.96 18.06
N ALA A 154 9.42 -8.90 17.69
CA ALA A 154 10.15 -10.09 17.25
C ALA A 154 10.20 -11.19 18.32
N GLY A 155 10.19 -10.80 19.60
CA GLY A 155 10.27 -11.71 20.75
C GLY A 155 8.97 -12.45 21.04
N ALA A 156 7.83 -11.97 20.55
CA ALA A 156 6.54 -12.61 20.68
C ALA A 156 6.39 -13.89 19.83
N TRP A 157 5.38 -14.68 20.17
CA TRP A 157 4.95 -15.81 19.36
C TRP A 157 3.93 -15.37 18.33
N HIS A 158 4.20 -15.68 17.07
CA HIS A 158 3.34 -15.35 15.93
C HIS A 158 2.68 -16.62 15.41
N ALA A 159 1.37 -16.59 15.23
CA ALA A 159 0.61 -17.75 14.76
C ALA A 159 0.92 -18.06 13.30
N VAL A 160 1.07 -19.35 12.97
CA VAL A 160 1.23 -19.85 11.59
C VAL A 160 0.41 -21.13 11.42
N PRO A 161 -0.02 -21.47 10.19
CA PRO A 161 -0.66 -22.75 9.90
C PRO A 161 0.15 -23.93 10.43
N ALA A 162 -0.53 -25.03 10.75
CA ALA A 162 0.12 -26.14 11.43
C ALA A 162 1.06 -26.93 10.49
N PHE A 163 2.30 -27.19 10.92
CA PHE A 163 3.27 -28.04 10.21
C PHE A 163 4.20 -28.76 11.19
N ARG A 164 5.03 -29.69 10.71
CA ARG A 164 5.91 -30.49 11.58
C ARG A 164 7.28 -29.85 11.75
N ALA A 165 7.78 -29.80 12.98
CA ALA A 165 9.16 -29.47 13.31
C ALA A 165 9.71 -30.50 14.32
N GLY A 166 10.74 -31.26 13.94
CA GLY A 166 11.35 -32.26 14.81
C GLY A 166 10.38 -33.35 15.29
N GLY A 167 9.42 -33.73 14.45
CA GLY A 167 8.37 -34.70 14.78
C GLY A 167 7.22 -34.14 15.62
N THR A 168 7.26 -32.87 16.04
CA THR A 168 6.20 -32.20 16.80
C THR A 168 5.38 -31.26 15.92
N LEU A 169 4.11 -31.05 16.27
CA LEU A 169 3.24 -30.10 15.57
C LEU A 169 3.57 -28.67 16.02
N CYS A 170 3.99 -27.83 15.08
CA CYS A 170 4.21 -26.41 15.24
C CYS A 170 3.00 -25.62 14.71
N ARG A 171 2.60 -24.56 15.43
CA ARG A 171 1.56 -23.60 15.02
C ARG A 171 1.98 -22.15 15.27
N ARG A 172 3.25 -21.93 15.61
CA ARG A 172 3.78 -20.62 16.00
C ARG A 172 5.26 -20.51 15.71
N VAL A 173 5.68 -19.34 15.24
CA VAL A 173 7.08 -18.96 15.00
C VAL A 173 7.46 -17.83 15.94
N ARG A 174 8.74 -17.76 16.30
CA ARG A 174 9.32 -16.60 16.99
C ARG A 174 10.57 -16.17 16.22
N LEU A 175 10.71 -14.85 16.08
CA LEU A 175 11.82 -14.24 15.37
C LEU A 175 12.81 -13.59 16.35
N ALA A 176 13.88 -13.04 15.81
CA ALA A 176 14.75 -12.09 16.46
C ALA A 176 15.07 -10.99 15.44
N GLU A 177 15.41 -9.79 15.90
CA GLU A 177 15.92 -8.74 15.02
C GLU A 177 17.23 -9.17 14.36
N ARG A 178 17.49 -8.63 13.18
CA ARG A 178 18.69 -8.94 12.39
C ARG A 178 19.28 -7.68 11.80
N THR A 179 20.60 -7.58 11.87
CA THR A 179 21.35 -6.61 11.07
C THR A 179 21.54 -7.12 9.64
N VAL A 180 22.01 -6.25 8.74
CA VAL A 180 22.39 -6.63 7.38
C VAL A 180 23.44 -7.74 7.37
N ASP A 181 24.48 -7.66 8.21
CA ASP A 181 25.53 -8.67 8.30
C ASP A 181 24.99 -10.03 8.77
N GLU A 182 24.14 -10.04 9.80
CA GLU A 182 23.53 -11.26 10.31
C GLU A 182 22.58 -11.91 9.30
N ALA A 183 21.96 -11.10 8.44
CA ALA A 183 21.05 -11.54 7.40
C ALA A 183 21.76 -11.99 6.11
N MET A 184 23.05 -11.66 5.94
CA MET A 184 23.79 -11.90 4.70
C MET A 184 23.68 -13.34 4.15
N PRO A 185 23.69 -14.43 4.97
CA PRO A 185 23.48 -15.77 4.46
C PRO A 185 22.14 -15.95 3.73
N LEU A 186 21.07 -15.31 4.19
CA LEU A 186 19.77 -15.29 3.50
C LEU A 186 19.87 -14.44 2.23
N LEU A 187 20.42 -13.22 2.31
CA LEU A 187 20.49 -12.31 1.16
C LEU A 187 21.23 -12.93 -0.03
N LEU A 188 22.33 -13.65 0.25
CA LEU A 188 23.09 -14.39 -0.75
C LEU A 188 22.32 -15.61 -1.28
N ALA A 189 21.68 -16.39 -0.40
CA ALA A 189 20.95 -17.59 -0.79
C ALA A 189 19.69 -17.28 -1.62
N ALA A 190 18.97 -16.21 -1.28
CA ALA A 190 17.79 -15.72 -1.99
C ALA A 190 18.12 -15.24 -3.40
N GLY A 191 19.34 -14.76 -3.64
CA GLY A 191 19.79 -14.33 -4.96
C GLY A 191 20.11 -15.48 -5.92
N GLY A 192 20.07 -16.73 -5.46
CA GLY A 192 20.21 -17.90 -6.30
C GLY A 192 18.91 -18.32 -6.99
N ARG A 193 19.01 -19.16 -8.02
CA ARG A 193 17.83 -19.73 -8.72
C ARG A 193 16.90 -20.56 -7.84
N SER A 194 17.39 -21.07 -6.71
CA SER A 194 16.61 -21.87 -5.77
C SER A 194 17.07 -21.58 -4.34
N LEU A 195 16.16 -21.11 -3.49
CA LEU A 195 16.43 -20.89 -2.07
C LEU A 195 16.59 -22.25 -1.36
N ARG A 196 17.83 -22.61 -1.01
CA ARG A 196 18.10 -23.78 -0.17
C ARG A 196 18.07 -23.38 1.30
N MET A 197 17.11 -23.93 2.04
CA MET A 197 17.01 -23.69 3.48
C MET A 197 18.11 -24.44 4.24
N THR A 198 19.04 -23.68 4.83
CA THR A 198 20.12 -24.19 5.68
C THR A 198 19.99 -23.62 7.10
N PRO A 199 20.70 -24.16 8.11
CA PRO A 199 20.67 -23.59 9.45
C PRO A 199 21.09 -22.11 9.48
N ALA A 200 22.07 -21.73 8.64
CA ALA A 200 22.51 -20.34 8.52
C ALA A 200 21.44 -19.44 7.89
N VAL A 201 20.75 -19.92 6.85
CA VAL A 201 19.65 -19.17 6.21
C VAL A 201 18.47 -19.00 7.18
N ALA A 202 18.07 -20.05 7.89
CA ALA A 202 17.00 -19.96 8.89
C ALA A 202 17.35 -18.99 10.04
N ALA A 203 18.62 -19.00 10.49
CA ALA A 203 19.11 -18.04 11.48
C ALA A 203 19.14 -16.61 10.95
N ALA A 204 19.52 -16.42 9.68
CA ALA A 204 19.57 -15.13 8.98
C ALA A 204 18.17 -14.55 8.70
N MET A 205 17.15 -15.38 8.47
CA MET A 205 15.74 -14.96 8.51
C MET A 205 15.34 -14.40 9.90
N GLY A 206 16.08 -14.79 10.94
CA GLY A 206 15.80 -14.46 12.34
C GLY A 206 14.94 -15.50 13.03
N VAL A 207 14.67 -16.67 12.43
CA VAL A 207 13.86 -17.72 13.07
C VAL A 207 14.62 -18.35 14.23
N VAL A 208 14.27 -17.97 15.45
CA VAL A 208 14.89 -18.53 16.68
C VAL A 208 14.14 -19.74 17.21
N ALA A 209 12.89 -19.94 16.79
CA ALA A 209 12.07 -21.03 17.28
C ALA A 209 10.85 -21.35 16.41
N LEU A 210 10.50 -22.64 16.36
CA LEU A 210 9.24 -23.16 15.81
C LEU A 210 8.55 -24.00 16.90
N GLY A 211 7.48 -23.48 17.51
CA GLY A 211 6.82 -24.15 18.63
C GLY A 211 7.77 -24.39 19.82
N SER A 212 8.07 -25.64 20.15
CA SER A 212 9.07 -26.00 21.17
C SER A 212 10.47 -26.23 20.60
N GLU A 213 10.64 -26.32 19.28
CA GLU A 213 11.93 -26.57 18.64
C GLU A 213 12.80 -25.31 18.62
N ARG A 214 14.10 -25.48 18.86
CA ARG A 214 15.13 -24.43 18.92
C ARG A 214 16.41 -24.79 18.17
N ARG A 215 16.59 -26.04 17.76
CA ARG A 215 17.78 -26.52 17.06
C ARG A 215 17.74 -26.03 15.62
N ALA A 216 18.76 -25.28 15.22
CA ALA A 216 18.82 -24.64 13.91
C ALA A 216 18.71 -25.62 12.73
N SER A 217 19.28 -26.83 12.84
CA SER A 217 19.17 -27.87 11.81
C SER A 217 17.73 -28.34 11.60
N VAL A 218 17.01 -28.58 12.70
CA VAL A 218 15.62 -29.04 12.66
C VAL A 218 14.68 -27.94 12.19
N ILE A 219 14.96 -26.68 12.57
CA ILE A 219 14.21 -25.52 12.07
C ILE A 219 14.37 -25.40 10.56
N ALA A 220 15.60 -25.47 10.04
CA ALA A 220 15.86 -25.36 8.61
C ALA A 220 15.19 -26.49 7.82
N GLU A 221 15.27 -27.73 8.30
CA GLU A 221 14.57 -28.88 7.71
C GLU A 221 13.05 -28.67 7.70
N ALA A 222 12.48 -28.26 8.84
CA ALA A 222 11.04 -28.01 8.98
C ALA A 222 10.54 -26.90 8.05
N LEU A 223 11.32 -25.83 7.84
CA LEU A 223 11.00 -24.77 6.90
C LEU A 223 11.14 -25.24 5.44
N SER A 224 12.12 -26.10 5.14
CA SER A 224 12.30 -26.68 3.81
C SER A 224 11.16 -27.61 3.40
N GLU A 225 10.54 -28.29 4.37
CA GLU A 225 9.43 -29.24 4.17
C GLU A 225 8.06 -28.62 4.51
N ALA A 226 8.02 -27.32 4.82
CA ALA A 226 6.79 -26.66 5.20
C ALA A 226 5.78 -26.69 4.05
N PRO A 227 4.50 -27.02 4.33
CA PRO A 227 3.44 -26.82 3.35
C PRO A 227 3.39 -25.37 2.89
N GLU A 228 3.02 -25.13 1.63
CA GLU A 228 3.00 -23.80 1.00
C GLU A 228 2.31 -22.74 1.88
N ALA A 229 1.13 -23.06 2.45
CA ALA A 229 0.40 -22.15 3.33
C ALA A 229 1.17 -21.79 4.62
N ALA A 230 1.92 -22.75 5.20
CA ALA A 230 2.74 -22.50 6.38
C ALA A 230 3.99 -21.69 6.03
N TRP A 231 4.64 -21.99 4.90
CA TRP A 231 5.76 -21.22 4.38
C TRP A 231 5.36 -19.76 4.10
N SER A 232 4.26 -19.55 3.36
CA SER A 232 3.73 -18.23 3.03
C SER A 232 3.46 -17.41 4.31
N ALA A 233 2.84 -18.00 5.32
CA ALA A 233 2.61 -17.33 6.60
C ALA A 233 3.92 -17.01 7.36
N VAL A 234 4.96 -17.84 7.26
CA VAL A 234 6.28 -17.52 7.83
C VAL A 234 6.93 -16.36 7.08
N VAL A 235 6.78 -16.30 5.75
CA VAL A 235 7.26 -15.18 4.94
C VAL A 235 6.49 -13.89 5.26
N ASP A 236 5.19 -13.96 5.51
CA ASP A 236 4.40 -12.80 5.95
C ASP A 236 4.91 -12.24 7.28
N VAL A 237 5.13 -13.12 8.27
CA VAL A 237 5.71 -12.74 9.57
C VAL A 237 7.14 -12.19 9.40
N TYR A 238 7.93 -12.73 8.47
CA TYR A 238 9.24 -12.17 8.13
C TYR A 238 9.09 -10.77 7.51
N HIS A 239 8.19 -10.57 6.56
CA HIS A 239 7.98 -9.28 5.92
C HIS A 239 7.51 -8.22 6.93
N GLU A 240 6.55 -8.54 7.79
CA GLU A 240 6.10 -7.64 8.85
C GLU A 240 7.25 -7.26 9.81
N ALA A 241 8.16 -8.21 10.08
CA ALA A 241 9.30 -8.00 10.94
C ALA A 241 10.45 -7.19 10.31
N ARG A 242 10.58 -7.17 8.98
CA ARG A 242 11.71 -6.54 8.26
C ARG A 242 11.32 -5.32 7.44
N TYR A 243 10.09 -5.22 7.00
CA TYR A 243 9.59 -4.10 6.22
C TYR A 243 8.60 -3.32 7.09
N PRO A 244 8.91 -2.06 7.46
CA PRO A 244 7.95 -1.22 8.15
C PRO A 244 6.62 -1.17 7.40
N ALA A 245 5.52 -1.04 8.13
CA ALA A 245 4.19 -0.85 7.55
C ALA A 245 4.03 0.47 6.78
N ARG A 246 5.09 1.27 6.63
CA ARG A 246 5.16 2.43 5.70
C ARG A 246 5.82 2.10 4.36
N LEU A 247 6.45 0.94 4.21
CA LEU A 247 7.06 0.51 2.95
C LEU A 247 6.05 -0.17 2.03
N TRP A 248 5.08 0.63 1.63
CA TRP A 248 4.08 0.31 0.64
C TRP A 248 3.72 1.56 -0.14
N ALA A 249 3.21 1.39 -1.34
CA ALA A 249 2.76 2.47 -2.19
C ALA A 249 1.30 2.28 -2.58
N VAL A 250 0.60 3.41 -2.76
CA VAL A 250 -0.80 3.43 -3.20
C VAL A 250 -0.85 3.60 -4.71
N HIS A 251 -1.43 2.63 -5.40
CA HIS A 251 -1.86 2.78 -6.80
C HIS A 251 -3.39 2.87 -6.89
N ARG A 252 -3.90 3.91 -7.52
CA ARG A 252 -5.35 4.04 -7.81
C ARG A 252 -5.65 3.50 -9.20
N CYS A 253 -6.52 2.50 -9.26
CA CYS A 253 -6.98 1.89 -10.50
C CYS A 253 -7.70 2.93 -11.36
N ALA A 254 -7.30 3.03 -12.64
CA ALA A 254 -7.89 3.98 -13.58
C ALA A 254 -9.34 3.62 -13.96
N GLY A 255 -9.72 2.33 -13.98
CA GLY A 255 -11.06 1.91 -14.35
C GLY A 255 -12.11 2.06 -13.24
N CYS A 256 -11.79 1.70 -12.00
CA CYS A 256 -12.77 1.72 -10.90
C CYS A 256 -12.43 2.67 -9.73
N GLY A 257 -11.27 3.33 -9.74
CA GLY A 257 -10.84 4.22 -8.66
C GLY A 257 -10.30 3.53 -7.41
N ALA A 258 -10.40 2.19 -7.34
CA ALA A 258 -9.97 1.42 -6.19
C ALA A 258 -8.48 1.59 -5.91
N ARG A 259 -8.15 1.68 -4.63
CA ARG A 259 -6.79 1.69 -4.09
C ARG A 259 -6.23 0.27 -4.09
N ASN A 260 -4.97 0.15 -4.51
CA ASN A 260 -4.20 -1.09 -4.50
C ASN A 260 -2.89 -0.80 -3.79
N ASP A 261 -2.61 -1.58 -2.75
CA ASP A 261 -1.42 -1.42 -1.93
C ASP A 261 -0.31 -2.31 -2.45
N LEU A 262 0.79 -1.68 -2.86
CA LEU A 262 1.92 -2.35 -3.48
C LEU A 262 3.08 -2.39 -2.50
N ASP A 263 3.69 -3.56 -2.32
CA ASP A 263 4.89 -3.70 -1.52
C ASP A 263 6.05 -2.87 -2.09
N VAL A 264 6.77 -2.17 -1.20
CA VAL A 264 7.95 -1.39 -1.57
C VAL A 264 9.19 -1.90 -0.80
N PRO A 265 10.35 -2.05 -1.43
CA PRO A 265 10.54 -2.22 -2.88
C PRO A 265 9.77 -3.42 -3.42
N LEU A 266 9.55 -3.46 -4.74
CA LEU A 266 8.86 -4.57 -5.41
C LEU A 266 9.56 -5.91 -5.13
N GLU A 267 10.88 -5.93 -5.33
CA GLU A 267 11.67 -7.13 -5.10
C GLU A 267 12.10 -7.25 -3.64
N ARG A 268 11.69 -8.37 -3.04
CA ARG A 268 12.04 -8.78 -1.68
C ARG A 268 12.78 -10.10 -1.69
N GLU A 269 13.50 -10.38 -0.62
CA GLU A 269 14.37 -11.55 -0.56
C GLU A 269 13.59 -12.87 -0.53
N LEU A 270 12.35 -12.83 -0.03
CA LEU A 270 11.49 -13.99 0.05
C LEU A 270 10.18 -13.71 -0.69
N SER A 271 9.88 -14.52 -1.70
CA SER A 271 8.56 -14.50 -2.33
C SER A 271 7.54 -15.20 -1.43
N ARG A 272 6.33 -14.65 -1.32
CA ARG A 272 5.20 -15.28 -0.60
C ARG A 272 4.68 -16.59 -1.25
N GLY A 273 5.35 -17.08 -2.31
CA GLY A 273 4.85 -18.07 -3.26
C GLY A 273 4.24 -17.38 -4.50
N GLU A 274 3.73 -18.15 -5.47
CA GLU A 274 2.73 -17.61 -6.41
C GLU A 274 1.55 -17.17 -5.55
N VAL A 275 1.54 -15.90 -5.15
CA VAL A 275 0.36 -15.26 -4.60
C VAL A 275 -0.61 -15.19 -5.77
N ARG A 276 -1.36 -16.27 -5.98
CA ARG A 276 -2.65 -16.14 -6.65
C ARG A 276 -3.38 -15.09 -5.83
N ALA A 277 -3.55 -13.91 -6.41
CA ALA A 277 -4.44 -12.88 -5.89
C ALA A 277 -5.71 -13.59 -5.38
N GLY A 278 -5.91 -13.62 -4.06
CA GLY A 278 -6.98 -14.41 -3.42
C GLY A 278 -6.57 -15.75 -2.77
N GLY A 279 -5.33 -15.88 -2.26
CA GLY A 279 -4.86 -17.04 -1.49
C GLY A 279 -5.74 -17.38 -0.28
N ARG A 280 -6.71 -18.29 -0.49
CA ARG A 280 -7.65 -18.81 0.51
C ARG A 280 -6.92 -19.32 1.76
N ARG A 281 -7.04 -18.59 2.87
CA ARG A 281 -6.85 -19.17 4.21
C ARG A 281 -7.91 -20.26 4.42
N ARG A 282 -7.53 -21.54 4.34
CA ARG A 282 -8.38 -22.66 4.81
C ARG A 282 -8.42 -22.63 6.35
N GLY A 283 -9.23 -21.72 6.90
CA GLY A 283 -9.81 -21.88 8.24
C GLY A 283 -10.88 -22.98 8.20
N GLY A 284 -11.09 -23.68 9.31
CA GLY A 284 -12.06 -24.78 9.44
C GLY A 284 -13.48 -24.40 9.00
N GLU A 285 -14.39 -25.38 8.90
CA GLU A 285 -15.80 -25.26 8.44
C GLU A 285 -16.42 -23.88 8.75
N ARG A 286 -16.16 -22.91 7.87
CA ARG A 286 -16.73 -21.58 7.90
C ARG A 286 -18.13 -21.73 7.33
N ALA A 287 -19.09 -20.98 7.87
CA ALA A 287 -20.32 -20.77 7.13
C ALA A 287 -19.94 -20.23 5.74
N ALA A 288 -20.41 -20.92 4.70
CA ALA A 288 -20.22 -20.44 3.35
C ALA A 288 -20.89 -19.07 3.23
N PHE A 289 -20.25 -18.15 2.51
CA PHE A 289 -20.91 -16.88 2.16
C PHE A 289 -22.19 -17.20 1.37
N PRO A 290 -23.33 -16.54 1.66
CA PRO A 290 -24.58 -16.77 0.94
C PRO A 290 -24.39 -16.54 -0.56
N ASP A 291 -25.07 -17.32 -1.39
CA ASP A 291 -25.14 -17.02 -2.83
C ASP A 291 -25.93 -15.72 -3.07
N LEU A 292 -25.86 -15.19 -4.30
CA LEU A 292 -26.48 -13.90 -4.64
C LEU A 292 -27.98 -13.88 -4.34
N ASP A 293 -28.71 -14.96 -4.66
CA ASP A 293 -30.15 -15.04 -4.40
C ASP A 293 -30.47 -15.06 -2.90
N ALA A 294 -29.66 -15.74 -2.09
CA ALA A 294 -29.80 -15.75 -0.64
C ALA A 294 -29.48 -14.38 -0.04
N PHE A 295 -28.36 -13.78 -0.45
CA PHE A 295 -27.96 -12.44 -0.03
C PHE A 295 -29.02 -11.40 -0.40
N GLU A 296 -29.58 -11.45 -1.62
CA GLU A 296 -30.68 -10.57 -2.02
C GLU A 296 -31.91 -10.70 -1.13
N ARG A 297 -32.30 -11.92 -0.74
CA ARG A 297 -33.42 -12.13 0.18
C ARG A 297 -33.11 -11.52 1.54
N GLU A 298 -31.90 -11.75 2.06
CA GLU A 298 -31.46 -11.22 3.35
C GLU A 298 -31.45 -9.68 3.37
N VAL A 299 -30.93 -9.06 2.31
CA VAL A 299 -30.94 -7.59 2.11
C VAL A 299 -32.36 -7.06 2.04
N ARG A 300 -33.26 -7.66 1.25
CA ARG A 300 -34.67 -7.23 1.15
C ARG A 300 -35.38 -7.32 2.51
N GLU A 301 -35.24 -8.44 3.20
CA GLU A 301 -35.83 -8.62 4.53
C GLU A 301 -35.28 -7.63 5.56
N ALA A 302 -33.97 -7.34 5.51
CA ALA A 302 -33.35 -6.35 6.38
C ALA A 302 -33.86 -4.94 6.07
N ALA A 303 -33.93 -4.56 4.79
CA ALA A 303 -34.41 -3.25 4.35
C ALA A 303 -35.86 -3.01 4.75
N GLU A 304 -36.76 -3.99 4.61
CA GLU A 304 -38.15 -3.87 5.08
C GLU A 304 -38.22 -3.54 6.58
N ARG A 305 -37.34 -4.15 7.39
CA ARG A 305 -37.27 -3.87 8.83
C ARG A 305 -36.73 -2.47 9.08
N VAL A 306 -35.60 -2.11 8.48
CA VAL A 306 -34.93 -0.80 8.65
C VAL A 306 -35.85 0.32 8.20
N TYR A 307 -36.41 0.26 6.99
CA TYR A 307 -37.30 1.29 6.44
C TYR A 307 -38.52 1.51 7.31
N ARG A 308 -39.14 0.43 7.81
CA ARG A 308 -40.27 0.52 8.73
C ARG A 308 -39.88 1.18 10.06
N VAL A 309 -38.73 0.83 10.64
CA VAL A 309 -38.25 1.40 11.91
C VAL A 309 -37.89 2.87 11.76
N ARG A 310 -37.22 3.24 10.66
CA ARG A 310 -36.81 4.61 10.34
C ARG A 310 -37.95 5.47 9.78
N GLY A 311 -39.10 4.87 9.46
CA GLY A 311 -40.27 5.57 8.94
C GLY A 311 -40.12 6.05 7.49
N VAL A 312 -39.21 5.43 6.72
CA VAL A 312 -38.83 5.85 5.38
C VAL A 312 -39.60 5.05 4.32
N ARG A 313 -39.94 5.71 3.21
CA ARG A 313 -40.65 5.13 2.06
C ARG A 313 -40.12 5.77 0.77
N ASN A 314 -40.40 5.14 -0.38
CA ASN A 314 -40.04 5.64 -1.71
C ASN A 314 -38.53 5.74 -1.97
N ILE A 315 -37.76 4.83 -1.40
CA ILE A 315 -36.37 4.58 -1.77
C ILE A 315 -36.31 3.25 -2.50
N ASP A 316 -35.74 3.24 -3.70
CA ASP A 316 -35.48 2.01 -4.43
C ASP A 316 -34.28 1.28 -3.83
N LEU A 317 -34.35 -0.05 -3.77
CA LEU A 317 -33.28 -0.89 -3.22
C LEU A 317 -32.72 -1.79 -4.32
N PHE A 318 -31.41 -1.71 -4.52
CA PHE A 318 -30.67 -2.54 -5.47
C PHE A 318 -29.60 -3.37 -4.77
N VAL A 319 -29.47 -4.62 -5.19
CA VAL A 319 -28.29 -5.45 -4.88
C VAL A 319 -27.49 -5.55 -6.16
N ASP A 320 -26.24 -5.10 -6.11
CA ASP A 320 -25.36 -5.06 -7.26
C ASP A 320 -24.25 -6.13 -7.11
N ALA A 321 -24.19 -7.04 -8.09
CA ALA A 321 -23.17 -8.07 -8.18
C ALA A 321 -21.97 -7.65 -9.05
N GLY A 322 -22.01 -6.46 -9.64
CA GLY A 322 -20.96 -5.87 -10.46
C GLY A 322 -19.75 -5.41 -9.66
N VAL A 323 -18.91 -4.58 -10.28
CA VAL A 323 -17.76 -3.97 -9.60
C VAL A 323 -18.28 -2.90 -8.63
N PRO A 324 -18.01 -3.03 -7.31
CA PRO A 324 -18.39 -2.02 -6.34
C PRO A 324 -17.83 -0.63 -6.67
N LEU A 325 -18.63 0.40 -6.39
CA LEU A 325 -18.14 1.77 -6.36
C LEU A 325 -17.08 1.92 -5.25
N CYS A 326 -16.20 2.91 -5.40
CA CYS A 326 -15.21 3.24 -4.39
C CYS A 326 -15.46 4.64 -3.84
N ASP A 327 -15.10 4.85 -2.58
CA ASP A 327 -15.08 6.18 -1.98
C ASP A 327 -13.92 7.04 -2.53
N ASP A 328 -13.81 8.28 -2.03
CA ASP A 328 -12.69 9.17 -2.36
C ASP A 328 -11.33 8.62 -1.88
N GLY A 329 -11.32 7.73 -0.88
CA GLY A 329 -10.15 6.97 -0.42
C GLY A 329 -9.69 5.88 -1.38
N GLY A 330 -10.57 5.42 -2.28
CA GLY A 330 -10.38 4.27 -3.14
C GLY A 330 -10.79 2.94 -2.48
N GLU A 331 -11.53 2.98 -1.38
CA GLU A 331 -12.06 1.81 -0.68
C GLU A 331 -13.39 1.36 -1.32
N PRO A 332 -13.54 0.07 -1.70
CA PRO A 332 -14.79 -0.45 -2.23
C PRO A 332 -15.93 -0.32 -1.21
N LEU A 333 -17.04 0.30 -1.62
CA LEU A 333 -18.20 0.53 -0.76
C LEU A 333 -18.98 -0.78 -0.51
N LEU A 334 -19.49 -0.96 0.71
CA LEU A 334 -20.47 -2.01 1.05
C LEU A 334 -21.87 -1.62 0.56
N GLY A 335 -22.24 -0.36 0.71
CA GLY A 335 -23.45 0.22 0.18
C GLY A 335 -23.25 1.68 -0.21
N CYS A 336 -24.23 2.26 -0.89
CA CYS A 336 -24.27 3.69 -1.12
C CYS A 336 -25.71 4.17 -1.31
N TYR A 337 -25.98 5.36 -0.78
CA TYR A 337 -27.16 6.15 -1.06
C TYR A 337 -26.90 7.09 -2.24
N THR A 338 -27.84 7.12 -3.19
CA THR A 338 -27.85 8.14 -4.26
C THR A 338 -29.14 8.96 -4.15
N PRO A 339 -29.04 10.29 -4.03
CA PRO A 339 -30.23 11.13 -3.96
C PRO A 339 -31.03 11.07 -5.26
N GLY A 340 -32.35 11.12 -5.11
CA GLY A 340 -33.26 11.22 -6.24
C GLY A 340 -33.04 12.54 -6.97
N GLY A 341 -33.37 12.56 -8.26
CA GLY A 341 -33.12 13.74 -9.07
C GLY A 341 -33.56 13.56 -10.51
N MET A 342 -33.30 14.58 -11.32
CA MET A 342 -33.55 14.49 -12.75
C MET A 342 -32.34 13.85 -13.43
N ASP A 343 -32.58 12.78 -14.18
CA ASP A 343 -31.57 12.23 -15.09
C ASP A 343 -31.11 13.33 -16.06
N PRO A 344 -29.81 13.68 -16.10
CA PRO A 344 -29.34 14.81 -16.89
C PRO A 344 -29.41 14.58 -18.41
N VAL A 345 -29.53 13.33 -18.85
CA VAL A 345 -29.58 12.95 -20.26
C VAL A 345 -31.02 12.72 -20.71
N LEU A 346 -31.76 11.94 -19.94
CA LEU A 346 -33.12 11.52 -20.29
C LEU A 346 -34.18 12.51 -19.79
N MET A 347 -33.82 13.44 -18.90
CA MET A 347 -34.72 14.41 -18.28
C MET A 347 -35.93 13.75 -17.58
N ILE A 348 -35.73 12.53 -17.06
CA ILE A 348 -36.74 11.78 -16.29
C ILE A 348 -36.40 11.85 -14.81
N GLU A 349 -37.42 11.91 -13.96
CA GLU A 349 -37.26 11.84 -12.51
C GLU A 349 -36.84 10.43 -12.11
N ARG A 350 -35.76 10.34 -11.34
CA ARG A 350 -35.27 9.11 -10.71
C ARG A 350 -35.55 9.18 -9.21
N PRO A 351 -36.17 8.15 -8.63
CA PRO A 351 -36.33 8.08 -7.19
C PRO A 351 -34.96 7.97 -6.50
N PRO A 352 -34.86 8.34 -5.22
CA PRO A 352 -33.67 8.04 -4.43
C PRO A 352 -33.44 6.53 -4.38
N GLU A 353 -32.18 6.11 -4.40
CA GLU A 353 -31.80 4.70 -4.37
C GLU A 353 -30.78 4.39 -3.26
N VAL A 354 -30.90 3.20 -2.70
CA VAL A 354 -29.87 2.56 -1.87
C VAL A 354 -29.39 1.32 -2.63
N ARG A 355 -28.07 1.22 -2.81
CA ARG A 355 -27.42 0.09 -3.47
C ARG A 355 -26.54 -0.64 -2.48
N ILE A 356 -26.59 -1.97 -2.48
CA ILE A 356 -25.73 -2.86 -1.66
C ILE A 356 -24.87 -3.70 -2.60
N PHE A 357 -23.56 -3.75 -2.36
CA PHE A 357 -22.60 -4.39 -3.25
C PHE A 357 -22.21 -5.80 -2.76
N TYR A 358 -22.76 -6.83 -3.42
CA TYR A 358 -22.55 -8.23 -3.05
C TYR A 358 -21.06 -8.61 -3.00
N ARG A 359 -20.26 -8.14 -3.97
CA ARG A 359 -18.83 -8.48 -4.06
C ARG A 359 -17.99 -7.87 -2.93
N SER A 360 -18.38 -6.72 -2.40
CA SER A 360 -17.71 -6.10 -1.25
C SER A 360 -17.93 -6.93 0.01
N PHE A 361 -19.17 -7.33 0.29
CA PHE A 361 -19.49 -8.23 1.41
C PHE A 361 -18.78 -9.59 1.28
N GLU A 362 -18.69 -10.14 0.08
CA GLU A 362 -17.96 -11.40 -0.14
C GLU A 362 -16.45 -11.24 0.13
N ALA A 363 -15.88 -10.09 -0.25
CA ALA A 363 -14.48 -9.78 -0.01
C ALA A 363 -14.20 -9.64 1.50
N GLU A 364 -15.03 -8.89 2.23
CA GLU A 364 -14.90 -8.70 3.68
C GLU A 364 -15.06 -10.01 4.45
N HIS A 365 -16.08 -10.82 4.13
CA HIS A 365 -16.26 -12.15 4.74
C HIS A 365 -15.05 -13.06 4.53
N ARG A 366 -14.37 -12.92 3.39
CA ARG A 366 -13.15 -13.66 3.09
C ARG A 366 -11.99 -13.18 3.96
N ALA A 367 -11.84 -11.86 4.09
CA ALA A 367 -10.78 -11.19 4.81
C ALA A 367 -10.88 -11.39 6.33
N ASP A 368 -12.07 -11.20 6.91
CA ASP A 368 -12.32 -11.29 8.35
C ASP A 368 -13.13 -12.54 8.75
N PRO A 369 -12.57 -13.45 9.58
CA PRO A 369 -13.30 -14.58 10.17
C PRO A 369 -14.45 -14.20 11.11
N GLY A 370 -14.46 -12.99 11.64
CA GLY A 370 -15.50 -12.47 12.52
C GLY A 370 -16.66 -11.80 11.81
N PHE A 371 -16.59 -11.60 10.49
CA PHE A 371 -17.58 -10.84 9.73
C PHE A 371 -18.96 -11.50 9.75
N ASP A 372 -19.93 -10.85 10.39
CA ASP A 372 -21.33 -11.31 10.43
C ASP A 372 -22.11 -10.62 9.32
N VAL A 373 -22.18 -11.27 8.15
CA VAL A 373 -22.84 -10.76 6.94
C VAL A 373 -24.24 -10.20 7.22
N LEU A 374 -25.03 -10.85 8.08
CA LEU A 374 -26.40 -10.41 8.38
C LEU A 374 -26.46 -9.18 9.29
N ALA A 375 -25.49 -9.04 10.20
CA ALA A 375 -25.36 -7.85 11.03
C ALA A 375 -24.92 -6.67 10.15
N GLU A 376 -23.90 -6.89 9.32
CA GLU A 376 -23.30 -5.89 8.43
C GLU A 376 -24.31 -5.38 7.39
N ILE A 377 -25.12 -6.25 6.79
CA ILE A 377 -26.22 -5.83 5.88
C ILE A 377 -27.15 -4.83 6.58
N LYS A 378 -27.51 -5.08 7.84
CA LYS A 378 -28.44 -4.21 8.58
C LYS A 378 -27.78 -2.88 8.92
N GLU A 379 -26.52 -2.92 9.35
CA GLU A 379 -25.74 -1.72 9.65
C GLU A 379 -25.58 -0.84 8.42
N THR A 380 -25.15 -1.42 7.28
CA THR A 380 -25.04 -0.70 6.01
C THR A 380 -26.37 -0.08 5.59
N LEU A 381 -27.47 -0.85 5.60
CA LEU A 381 -28.79 -0.31 5.22
C LEU A 381 -29.25 0.83 6.14
N ASP A 382 -29.01 0.72 7.44
CA ASP A 382 -29.37 1.75 8.41
C ASP A 382 -28.54 3.02 8.23
N HIS A 383 -27.25 2.87 7.90
CA HIS A 383 -26.32 3.95 7.54
C HIS A 383 -26.78 4.69 6.28
N GLU A 384 -27.03 3.98 5.17
CA GLU A 384 -27.48 4.60 3.92
C GLU A 384 -28.85 5.29 4.04
N VAL A 385 -29.76 4.74 4.84
CA VAL A 385 -31.05 5.39 5.13
C VAL A 385 -30.85 6.65 5.98
N THR A 386 -29.83 6.69 6.83
CA THR A 386 -29.50 7.87 7.62
C THR A 386 -28.98 9.00 6.71
N HIS A 387 -28.13 8.70 5.73
CA HIS A 387 -27.77 9.65 4.66
C HIS A 387 -28.99 10.19 3.93
N HIS A 388 -29.95 9.32 3.56
CA HIS A 388 -31.19 9.78 2.94
C HIS A 388 -31.96 10.79 3.81
N LEU A 389 -32.12 10.49 5.09
CA LEU A 389 -32.84 11.36 6.03
C LEU A 389 -32.13 12.71 6.20
N HIS A 390 -30.80 12.68 6.25
CA HIS A 390 -29.98 13.88 6.30
C HIS A 390 -30.08 14.72 5.03
N TYR A 391 -30.00 14.09 3.86
CA TYR A 391 -30.23 14.75 2.58
C TYR A 391 -31.60 15.46 2.54
N LEU A 392 -32.67 14.82 3.01
CA LEU A 392 -34.00 15.44 3.11
C LEU A 392 -34.04 16.64 4.07
N SER A 393 -33.15 16.67 5.06
CA SER A 393 -33.02 17.79 6.00
C SER A 393 -32.20 18.97 5.44
N GLY A 394 -31.55 18.78 4.29
CA GLY A 394 -30.74 19.79 3.60
C GLY A 394 -29.29 19.89 4.08
N ASP A 395 -28.86 18.98 4.95
CA ASP A 395 -27.49 18.91 5.48
C ASP A 395 -27.13 17.45 5.79
N ASP A 396 -25.98 16.99 5.32
CA ASP A 396 -25.48 15.62 5.53
C ASP A 396 -24.16 15.59 6.30
N PRO A 397 -24.24 15.63 7.64
CA PRO A 397 -23.03 15.63 8.47
C PRO A 397 -22.26 14.30 8.40
N LEU A 398 -22.90 13.19 8.00
CA LEU A 398 -22.22 11.90 7.88
C LEU A 398 -21.23 11.92 6.70
N ASP A 399 -21.60 12.52 5.57
CA ASP A 399 -20.70 12.70 4.41
C ASP A 399 -19.47 13.56 4.78
N ASP A 400 -19.65 14.57 5.63
CA ASP A 400 -18.54 15.37 6.15
C ASP A 400 -17.64 14.59 7.12
N GLU A 401 -18.22 13.74 7.97
CA GLU A 401 -17.49 12.85 8.88
C GLU A 401 -16.65 11.82 8.10
N GLU A 402 -17.24 11.16 7.09
CA GLU A 402 -16.58 10.18 6.23
C GLU A 402 -15.40 10.80 5.46
N ARG A 403 -15.62 11.95 4.81
CA ARG A 403 -14.54 12.69 4.15
C ARG A 403 -13.45 13.11 5.14
N GLY A 404 -13.85 13.45 6.37
CA GLY A 404 -12.93 13.73 7.46
C GLY A 404 -12.03 12.55 7.82
N GLU A 405 -12.58 11.33 7.90
CA GLU A 405 -11.82 10.11 8.16
C GLU A 405 -10.89 9.74 6.99
N ILE A 406 -11.35 9.89 5.75
CA ILE A 406 -10.52 9.67 4.55
C ILE A 406 -9.31 10.62 4.56
N GLU A 407 -9.53 11.91 4.85
CA GLU A 407 -8.44 12.89 4.91
C GLU A 407 -7.51 12.63 6.11
N LYS A 408 -8.03 12.22 7.27
CA LYS A 408 -7.21 11.79 8.42
C LYS A 408 -6.30 10.63 8.04
N GLU A 409 -6.84 9.59 7.42
CA GLU A 409 -6.05 8.42 7.00
C GLU A 409 -5.01 8.79 5.94
N ARG A 410 -5.37 9.67 5.00
CA ARG A 410 -4.41 10.22 4.04
C ARG A 410 -3.27 10.96 4.74
N VAL A 411 -3.57 11.81 5.72
CA VAL A 411 -2.57 12.54 6.50
C VAL A 411 -1.68 11.60 7.30
N ARG A 412 -2.23 10.54 7.92
CA ARG A 412 -1.43 9.52 8.64
C ARG A 412 -0.36 8.86 7.77
N ARG A 413 -0.66 8.65 6.48
CA ARG A 413 0.24 8.00 5.52
C ARG A 413 1.25 8.94 4.91
N VAL A 414 0.78 10.09 4.43
CA VAL A 414 1.60 11.08 3.72
C VAL A 414 2.46 11.90 4.69
N GLY A 415 1.96 12.10 5.90
CA GLY A 415 2.54 13.00 6.89
C GLY A 415 1.89 14.38 6.87
N VAL A 416 1.79 15.00 8.05
CA VAL A 416 1.21 16.33 8.29
C VAL A 416 1.99 17.40 7.52
N ALA A 417 3.33 17.38 7.60
CA ALA A 417 4.16 18.37 6.92
C ALA A 417 4.01 18.32 5.40
N GLU A 418 3.99 17.12 4.80
CA GLU A 418 3.82 16.93 3.37
C GLU A 418 2.39 17.27 2.92
N SER A 419 1.36 16.84 3.65
CA SER A 419 -0.02 17.25 3.38
C SER A 419 -0.18 18.78 3.41
N ALA A 420 0.43 19.46 4.40
CA ALA A 420 0.43 20.92 4.47
C ALA A 420 1.23 21.57 3.33
N ARG A 421 2.28 20.94 2.80
CA ARG A 421 2.98 21.40 1.58
C ARG A 421 2.08 21.28 0.35
N ARG A 422 1.40 20.14 0.16
CA ARG A 422 0.47 19.89 -0.95
C ARG A 422 -0.73 20.84 -0.91
N ALA A 423 -1.36 21.02 0.24
CA ALA A 423 -2.48 21.95 0.41
C ALA A 423 -2.08 23.40 0.04
N ARG A 424 -0.91 23.86 0.49
CA ARG A 424 -0.39 25.19 0.12
C ARG A 424 -0.09 25.33 -1.38
N GLN A 425 0.39 24.27 -2.01
CA GLN A 425 0.63 24.25 -3.47
C GLN A 425 -0.70 24.25 -4.24
N GLY A 426 -1.69 23.48 -3.80
CA GLY A 426 -3.05 23.47 -4.35
C GLY A 426 -3.70 24.84 -4.31
N LEU A 427 -3.70 25.49 -3.14
CA LEU A 427 -4.25 26.84 -2.98
C LEU A 427 -3.55 27.87 -3.89
N ARG A 428 -2.22 27.76 -4.06
CA ARG A 428 -1.50 28.61 -5.02
C ARG A 428 -1.92 28.35 -6.45
N ALA A 429 -2.10 27.08 -6.84
CA ALA A 429 -2.55 26.72 -8.18
C ALA A 429 -3.97 27.23 -8.46
N GLU A 430 -4.87 27.14 -7.49
CA GLU A 430 -6.23 27.69 -7.56
C GLU A 430 -6.23 29.21 -7.70
N VAL A 431 -5.44 29.92 -6.88
CA VAL A 431 -5.31 31.39 -6.99
C VAL A 431 -4.75 31.79 -8.35
N VAL A 432 -3.73 31.09 -8.86
CA VAL A 432 -3.17 31.35 -10.20
C VAL A 432 -4.20 31.04 -11.29
N GLY A 433 -4.95 29.94 -11.15
CA GLY A 433 -6.04 29.57 -12.06
C GLY A 433 -7.15 30.60 -12.09
N PHE A 434 -7.62 31.03 -10.92
CA PHE A 434 -8.59 32.10 -10.75
C PHE A 434 -8.09 33.39 -11.39
N LEU A 435 -6.86 33.83 -11.07
CA LEU A 435 -6.29 35.03 -11.67
C LEU A 435 -6.21 34.91 -13.19
N ARG A 436 -5.80 33.76 -13.73
CA ARG A 436 -5.73 33.53 -15.18
C ARG A 436 -7.10 33.67 -15.88
N VAL A 437 -8.17 33.21 -15.25
CA VAL A 437 -9.55 33.27 -15.78
C VAL A 437 -10.19 34.64 -15.53
N ALA A 438 -9.97 35.24 -14.36
CA ALA A 438 -10.60 36.48 -13.94
C ALA A 438 -9.90 37.74 -14.49
N TRP A 439 -8.60 37.69 -14.76
CA TRP A 439 -7.82 38.83 -15.28
C TRP A 439 -8.45 39.53 -16.48
N PRO A 440 -8.92 38.83 -17.54
CA PRO A 440 -9.51 39.49 -18.69
C PRO A 440 -10.82 40.22 -18.32
N LEU A 441 -11.63 39.63 -17.43
CA LEU A 441 -12.86 40.24 -16.93
C LEU A 441 -12.58 41.46 -16.07
N LEU A 442 -11.57 41.38 -15.20
CA LEU A 442 -11.12 42.50 -14.38
C LEU A 442 -10.57 43.64 -15.25
N LEU A 443 -9.85 43.33 -16.33
CA LEU A 443 -9.37 44.33 -17.29
C LEU A 443 -10.53 44.98 -18.06
N VAL A 444 -11.52 44.20 -18.52
CA VAL A 444 -12.73 44.75 -19.17
C VAL A 444 -13.51 45.64 -18.20
N ALA A 445 -13.69 45.21 -16.95
CA ALA A 445 -14.35 46.01 -15.92
C ALA A 445 -13.58 47.30 -15.61
N ALA A 446 -12.25 47.23 -15.51
CA ALA A 446 -11.39 48.40 -15.30
C ALA A 446 -11.44 49.38 -16.47
N LEU A 447 -11.40 48.88 -17.72
CA LEU A 447 -11.57 49.71 -18.92
C LEU A 447 -12.96 50.35 -18.97
N GLY A 448 -14.02 49.58 -18.64
CA GLY A 448 -15.39 50.08 -18.55
C GLY A 448 -15.53 51.20 -17.52
N ALA A 449 -14.98 50.99 -16.31
CA ALA A 449 -14.97 51.99 -15.25
C ALA A 449 -14.17 53.24 -15.65
N TRP A 450 -13.01 53.06 -16.27
CA TRP A 450 -12.17 54.16 -16.76
C TRP A 450 -12.88 54.97 -17.86
N MET A 451 -13.52 54.31 -18.83
CA MET A 451 -14.31 54.97 -19.86
C MET A 451 -15.50 55.74 -19.26
N GLY A 452 -16.19 55.16 -18.29
CA GLY A 452 -17.29 55.84 -17.57
C GLY A 452 -16.81 57.08 -16.82
N TRP A 453 -15.63 57.04 -16.21
CA TRP A 453 -15.04 58.19 -15.53
C TRP A 453 -14.66 59.32 -16.50
N CYS A 454 -14.12 58.98 -17.68
CA CYS A 454 -13.74 59.95 -18.71
C CYS A 454 -14.94 60.64 -19.39
N GLN A 455 -16.14 60.07 -19.34
CA GLN A 455 -17.33 60.67 -19.98
C GLN A 455 -17.95 61.81 -19.16
N GLY A 456 -17.52 62.03 -17.92
CA GLY A 456 -18.10 63.05 -17.03
C GLY A 456 -19.55 62.72 -16.63
N PRO A 457 -20.08 63.41 -15.60
CA PRO A 457 -21.49 63.28 -15.22
C PRO A 457 -22.46 63.82 -16.28
#